data_AF-A0A3C0BQ00-F1
#
_entry.id   AF-A0A3C0BQ00-F1
#
_cell.length_a   1.000
_cell.length_b   1.000
_cell.length_c   1.000
_cell.angle_alpha   90.00
_cell.angle_beta   90.00
_cell.angle_gamma   90.00
#
_symmetry.space_group_name_H-M   'P 1'
#
loop_
_entity.id
_entity.type
_entity.pdbx_description
1 polymer ?
#
loop_
_entity_poly.entity_id
_entity_poly.type
_entity_poly.pdbx_seq_one_letter_code
_entity_poly.pdbx_strand_id
1 'polypeptide(L)' 'MIFRQLYDSISSTYTYLLASRHGGEALIVDPVLERVDRYIQLLRELDLRLVKAIDT' A
#
# COMPACT_ATOMS: atom_id res chain seq x y z
N MET A 1 -7.50 11.97 4.15
CA MET A 1 -6.53 11.49 3.16
C MET A 1 -5.41 10.77 3.89
N ILE A 2 -5.16 9.50 3.56
CA ILE A 2 -4.07 8.68 4.10
C ILE A 2 -3.04 8.51 2.98
N PHE A 3 -1.78 8.76 3.31
CA PHE A 3 -0.63 8.59 2.43
C PHE A 3 0.46 7.81 3.19
N ARG A 4 0.98 6.76 2.56
CA ARG A 4 2.10 5.96 3.08
C ARG A 4 3.06 5.66 1.94
N GLN A 5 4.30 6.11 2.09
CA GLN A 5 5.40 5.71 1.23
C GLN A 5 6.17 4.58 1.91
N LEU A 6 6.45 3.53 1.17
CA LEU A 6 7.17 2.35 1.64
C LEU A 6 8.37 2.17 0.72
N TYR A 7 9.57 2.08 1.30
CA TYR A 7 10.79 1.79 0.56
C TYR A 7 11.18 0.34 0.76
N ASP A 8 11.43 -0.36 -0.35
CA ASP A 8 12.09 -1.65 -0.34
C ASP A 8 13.58 -1.48 -0.67
N SER A 9 14.45 -1.84 0.27
CA SER A 9 15.89 -1.66 0.12
C SER A 9 16.56 -2.69 -0.80
N ILE A 10 15.89 -3.80 -1.11
CA ILE A 10 16.46 -4.88 -1.95
C ILE A 10 16.32 -4.51 -3.43
N SER A 11 15.13 -4.09 -3.83
CA SER A 11 14.81 -3.67 -5.20
C SER A 11 15.02 -2.16 -5.41
N SER A 12 15.25 -1.38 -4.35
CA SER A 12 15.23 0.08 -4.38
C SER A 12 13.91 0.66 -4.90
N THR A 13 12.80 -0.05 -4.70
CA THR A 13 11.47 0.35 -5.15
C THR A 13 10.76 1.18 -4.10
N TYR A 14 10.06 2.23 -4.56
CA TYR A 14 9.09 2.95 -3.75
C TYR A 14 7.67 2.46 -4.06
N THR A 15 7.00 1.95 -3.04
CA THR A 15 5.57 1.60 -3.09
C THR A 15 4.76 2.70 -2.41
N TYR A 16 3.63 3.06 -2.99
CA TYR A 16 2.72 4.08 -2.43
C TYR A 16 1.37 3.47 -2.09
N LEU A 17 0.89 3.66 -0.86
CA LEU A 17 -0.48 3.36 -0.47
C LEU A 17 -1.25 4.66 -0.23
N LEU A 18 -2.36 4.79 -0.95
CA LEU A 18 -3.26 5.96 -0.94
C LEU A 18 -4.64 5.52 -0.49
N ALA A 19 -5.27 6.26 0.42
CA ALA A 19 -6.67 6.05 0.78
C ALA A 19 -7.38 7.37 1.13
N SER A 20 -8.69 7.40 0.98
CA SER A 20 -9.48 8.60 1.29
C SER A 20 -9.55 8.87 2.81
N ARG A 21 -9.81 7.83 3.60
CA ARG A 21 -9.98 7.84 5.07
C ARG A 21 -9.85 6.41 5.64
N HIS A 22 -9.78 6.28 6.96
CA HIS A 22 -9.95 5.00 7.67
C HIS A 22 -11.34 4.41 7.37
N GLY A 23 -11.46 3.09 7.22
CA GLY A 23 -12.69 2.43 6.75
C GLY A 23 -12.93 2.57 5.25
N GLY A 24 -11.99 3.17 4.51
CA GLY A 24 -12.18 3.60 3.12
C GLY A 24 -11.54 2.67 2.09
N GLU A 25 -11.77 3.01 0.82
CA GLU A 25 -11.07 2.37 -0.30
C GLU A 25 -9.63 2.85 -0.39
N ALA A 26 -8.74 1.93 -0.78
CA ALA A 26 -7.32 2.17 -0.94
C ALA A 26 -6.80 1.67 -2.30
N LEU A 27 -5.75 2.34 -2.76
CA LEU A 27 -5.00 2.02 -3.97
C LEU A 27 -3.53 1.84 -3.59
N ILE A 28 -2.86 0.84 -4.16
CA ILE A 28 -1.42 0.63 -4.01
C ILE A 28 -0.71 0.76 -5.37
N VAL A 29 0.44 1.42 -5.39
CA VAL A 29 1.26 1.65 -6.58
C VAL A 29 2.62 0.98 -6.40
N ASP A 30 3.06 0.24 -7.41
CA ASP A 30 4.33 -0.51 -7.47
C ASP A 30 4.57 -1.40 -6.22
N PRO A 31 3.64 -2.32 -5.88
CA PRO A 31 3.83 -3.24 -4.76
C PRO A 31 4.93 -4.26 -5.06
N VAL A 32 5.84 -4.45 -4.11
CA VAL A 32 6.87 -5.49 -4.19
C VAL A 32 6.34 -6.80 -3.59
N LEU A 33 6.47 -7.91 -4.32
CA LEU A 33 5.90 -9.21 -3.95
C LEU A 33 6.37 -9.68 -2.56
N GLU A 34 7.65 -9.53 -2.27
CA GLU A 34 8.30 -9.90 -1.00
C GLU A 34 7.82 -9.05 0.19
N ARG A 35 7.09 -7.97 -0.05
CA ARG A 35 6.57 -7.05 0.96
C ARG A 35 5.06 -7.14 1.15
N VAL A 36 4.37 -8.06 0.47
CA VAL A 36 2.90 -8.20 0.50
C VAL A 36 2.35 -8.32 1.93
N ASP A 37 2.98 -9.10 2.80
CA ASP A 37 2.53 -9.26 4.19
C ASP A 37 2.47 -7.93 4.95
N ARG A 38 3.46 -7.05 4.71
CA ARG A 38 3.51 -5.71 5.30
C ARG A 38 2.36 -4.85 4.79
N TYR A 39 2.02 -4.94 3.50
CA TYR A 39 0.90 -4.19 2.92
C TYR A 39 -0.44 -4.69 3.48
N ILE A 40 -0.63 -6.01 3.61
CA ILE A 40 -1.84 -6.60 4.21
C ILE A 40 -2.01 -6.15 5.66
N GLN A 41 -0.93 -6.15 6.44
CA GLN A 41 -0.96 -5.65 7.82
C GLN A 41 -1.39 -4.18 7.85
N LEU A 42 -0.81 -3.33 6.99
CA LEU A 42 -1.15 -1.91 6.94
C LEU A 42 -2.62 -1.68 6.58
N LEU A 43 -3.16 -2.45 5.64
CA LEU A 43 -4.56 -2.39 5.25
C LEU A 43 -5.49 -2.75 6.42
N ARG A 44 -5.15 -3.77 7.21
CA ARG A 44 -5.92 -4.16 8.39
C ARG A 44 -5.87 -3.12 9.49
N GLU A 45 -4.68 -2.60 9.81
CA GLU A 45 -4.49 -1.59 10.87
C GLU A 45 -5.22 -0.29 10.57
N LEU A 46 -5.33 0.08 9.29
CA LEU A 46 -5.99 1.30 8.84
C LEU A 46 -7.47 1.10 8.45
N ASP A 47 -7.99 -0.12 8.61
CA ASP A 47 -9.33 -0.53 8.18
C ASP A 47 -9.59 -0.16 6.70
N LEU A 48 -8.72 -0.60 5.80
CA LEU A 48 -8.77 -0.22 4.39
C LEU A 48 -9.16 -1.39 3.50
N ARG A 49 -10.01 -1.10 2.51
CA ARG A 49 -10.35 -2.02 1.42
C ARG A 49 -9.49 -1.71 0.20
N LEU A 50 -8.52 -2.56 -0.11
CA LEU A 50 -7.74 -2.42 -1.33
C LEU A 50 -8.62 -2.69 -2.56
N VAL A 51 -8.75 -1.71 -3.45
CA VAL A 51 -9.58 -1.80 -4.67
C VAL A 51 -8.77 -1.83 -5.95
N LYS A 52 -7.51 -1.39 -5.89
CA LYS A 52 -6.65 -1.28 -7.07
C LYS A 52 -5.18 -1.46 -6.68
N ALA A 53 -4.48 -2.28 -7.46
CA ALA A 53 -3.03 -2.26 -7.57
C ALA A 53 -2.68 -1.70 -8.95
N ILE A 54 -1.66 -0.86 -9.02
CA ILE A 54 -1.20 -0.21 -10.25
C ILE A 54 0.32 -0.39 -10.31
N ASP A 55 0.82 -0.77 -11.48
CA ASP A 55 2.25 -0.80 -11.79
C ASP A 55 2.57 0.32 -12.78
N THR A 56 3.79 0.86 -12.71
CA THR A 56 4.32 1.89 -13.63
C THR A 56 5.44 1.38 -14.53
#